data_AF-A0A1H7FHM1-F1
#
_entry.id   AF-A0A1H7FHM1-F1
#
_cell.length_a   1.000
_cell.length_b   1.000
_cell.length_c   1.000
_cell.angle_alpha   90.00
_cell.angle_beta   90.00
_cell.angle_gamma   90.00
#
_symmetry.space_group_name_H-M   'P 1'
#
loop_
_entity.id
_entity.type
_entity.pdbx_description
1 polymer ?
#
loop_
_entity_poly.entity_id
_entity_poly.type
_entity_poly.pdbx_seq_one_letter_code
_entity_poly.pdbx_strand_id
1 'polypeptide(L)' 'MNKLKLKKIVSFLLILIGAVLLIMEIASAKKNYYTQVGGIICLMSGVFLINTNVTSRFSEKTTENQEKNEEE' A
#
# COMPACT_ATOMS: atom_id res chain seq x y z
N MET A 1 -17.83 7.74 2.19
CA MET A 1 -16.53 7.41 2.84
C MET A 1 -15.43 7.50 1.79
N ASN A 2 -14.43 8.39 1.97
CA ASN A 2 -13.48 8.76 0.91
C ASN A 2 -12.56 7.59 0.53
N LYS A 3 -12.71 7.04 -0.69
CA LYS A 3 -11.96 5.86 -1.18
C LYS A 3 -10.43 6.04 -1.16
N LEU A 4 -9.95 7.27 -1.31
CA LEU A 4 -8.53 7.65 -1.21
C LEU A 4 -7.95 7.43 0.21
N LYS A 5 -8.75 7.68 1.25
CA LYS A 5 -8.33 7.45 2.64
C LYS A 5 -8.34 5.96 2.99
N LEU A 6 -9.29 5.21 2.42
CA LEU A 6 -9.42 3.77 2.64
C LEU A 6 -8.24 3.00 2.02
N LYS A 7 -7.76 3.35 0.82
CA LYS A 7 -6.57 2.70 0.25
C LYS A 7 -5.31 2.90 1.11
N LYS A 8 -5.10 4.13 1.61
CA LYS A 8 -4.00 4.42 2.55
C LYS A 8 -4.13 3.64 3.86
N ILE A 9 -5.35 3.55 4.43
CA ILE A 9 -5.57 2.82 5.69
C ILE A 9 -5.32 1.33 5.51
N VAL A 10 -5.73 0.74 4.38
CA VAL A 10 -5.55 -0.68 4.09
C VAL A 10 -4.06 -1.02 3.93
N SER A 11 -3.28 -0.22 3.19
CA SER A 11 -1.84 -0.43 3.07
C SER A 11 -1.12 -0.29 4.43
N PHE A 12 -1.51 0.68 5.24
CA PHE A 12 -0.95 0.86 6.58
C PHE A 12 -1.28 -0.32 7.50
N LEU A 13 -2.52 -0.83 7.44
CA LEU A 13 -2.95 -1.99 8.22
C LEU A 13 -2.17 -3.25 7.82
N LEU A 14 -1.88 -3.42 6.52
CA LEU A 14 -1.09 -4.54 6.00
C LEU A 14 0.35 -4.52 6.53
N ILE A 15 0.98 -3.34 6.58
CA ILE A 15 2.31 -3.14 7.17
C ILE A 15 2.28 -3.44 8.67
N LEU A 16 1.26 -2.96 9.39
CA LEU A 16 1.10 -3.18 10.82
C LEU A 16 1.00 -4.68 11.14
N ILE A 17 0.22 -5.42 10.36
CA ILE A 17 0.07 -6.87 10.49
C ILE A 17 1.41 -7.59 10.25
N GLY A 18 2.13 -7.25 9.17
CA GLY A 18 3.44 -7.85 8.88
C GLY A 18 4.48 -7.60 9.98
N ALA A 19 4.47 -6.41 10.58
CA ALA A 19 5.37 -6.07 11.68
C ALA A 19 5.05 -6.87 12.96
N VAL A 20 3.77 -7.04 13.29
CA VAL A 20 3.33 -7.84 14.44
C VAL A 20 3.70 -9.31 14.27
N LEU A 21 3.55 -9.87 13.06
CA LEU A 21 3.98 -11.23 12.72
C LEU A 21 5.47 -11.45 12.97
N LEU A 22 6.32 -10.48 12.62
CA LEU A 22 7.77 -10.56 12.88
C LEU A 22 8.12 -10.46 14.36
N ILE A 23 7.43 -9.59 15.10
CA ILE A 23 7.61 -9.47 16.55
C ILE A 23 7.23 -10.77 17.26
N MET A 24 6.13 -11.42 16.85
CA MET A 24 5.69 -12.71 17.39
C MET A 24 6.69 -13.84 17.10
N GLU A 25 7.34 -13.80 15.93
CA GLU A 25 8.36 -14.78 15.57
C GLU A 25 9.66 -14.58 16.36
N ILE A 26 10.12 -13.33 16.50
CA ILE A 26 11.29 -12.99 17.32
C ILE A 26 11.06 -13.35 18.80
N ALA A 27 9.85 -13.16 19.31
CA ALA A 27 9.48 -13.53 20.68
C ALA A 27 9.28 -15.04 20.88
N SER A 28 9.12 -15.81 19.79
CA SER A 28 8.95 -17.27 19.87
C SER A 28 10.28 -17.98 20.07
N ALA A 29 10.33 -18.89 21.05
CA ALA A 29 11.50 -19.71 21.32
C ALA A 29 11.81 -20.74 20.21
N LYS A 30 10.78 -21.16 19.44
CA LYS A 30 10.95 -21.93 18.20
C LYS A 30 11.00 -20.96 17.02
N LYS A 31 12.20 -20.76 16.47
CA LYS A 31 12.41 -20.03 15.22
C LYS A 31 11.68 -20.72 14.10
N ASN A 32 10.53 -20.18 13.72
CA ASN A 32 9.77 -20.63 12.58
C ASN A 32 10.12 -19.72 11.42
N TYR A 33 11.22 -20.04 10.75
CA TYR A 33 11.74 -19.30 9.60
C TYR A 33 10.68 -19.10 8.51
N TYR A 34 9.71 -20.02 8.38
CA TYR A 34 8.58 -19.88 7.47
C TYR A 34 7.68 -18.69 7.83
N THR A 35 7.38 -18.52 9.11
CA THR A 35 6.60 -17.38 9.63
C THR A 35 7.39 -16.08 9.50
N GLN A 36 8.70 -16.12 9.75
CA GLN A 36 9.58 -14.96 9.59
C GLN A 36 9.62 -14.45 8.15
N VAL A 37 9.88 -15.36 7.20
CA VAL A 37 9.91 -15.05 5.76
C VAL A 37 8.54 -14.57 5.29
N GLY A 38 7.46 -15.21 5.74
CA GLY A 38 6.09 -14.75 5.44
C GLY A 38 5.84 -13.32 5.93
N GLY A 39 6.27 -12.99 7.15
CA GLY A 39 6.18 -11.64 7.72
C GLY A 39 6.96 -10.60 6.91
N ILE A 40 8.20 -10.90 6.51
CA ILE A 40 9.04 -10.01 5.68
C ILE A 40 8.43 -9.77 4.31
N ILE A 41 7.96 -10.82 3.63
CA ILE A 41 7.34 -10.70 2.30
C ILE A 41 6.08 -9.83 2.40
N CYS A 42 5.25 -10.07 3.43
CA CYS A 42 4.04 -9.30 3.67
C CYS A 42 4.35 -7.81 3.96
N LEU A 43 5.38 -7.56 4.77
CA LEU A 43 5.86 -6.21 5.09
C LEU A 43 6.35 -5.48 3.84
N MET A 44 7.22 -6.11 3.05
CA MET A 44 7.76 -5.54 1.81
C MET A 44 6.66 -5.30 0.77
N SER A 45 5.70 -6.21 0.66
CA SER A 45 4.55 -6.05 -0.23
C SER A 45 3.64 -4.91 0.22
N GLY A 46 3.43 -4.73 1.54
CA GLY A 46 2.69 -3.61 2.10
C GLY A 46 3.38 -2.26 1.87
N VAL A 47 4.70 -2.22 2.04
CA VAL A 47 5.53 -1.03 1.74
C VAL A 47 5.54 -0.73 0.24
N PHE A 48 5.58 -1.75 -0.61
CA PHE A 48 5.46 -1.58 -2.06
C PHE A 48 4.10 -1.00 -2.44
N LEU A 49 3.00 -1.53 -1.87
CA LEU A 49 1.64 -1.03 -2.10
C LEU A 49 1.45 0.42 -1.66
N ILE A 50 2.00 0.84 -0.51
CA ILE A 50 1.94 2.25 -0.09
C ILE A 50 2.75 3.14 -1.04
N ASN A 51 3.94 2.70 -1.47
CA ASN A 51 4.85 3.49 -2.30
C ASN A 51 4.34 3.62 -3.75
N THR A 52 3.88 2.53 -4.35
CA THR A 52 3.26 2.53 -5.69
C THR A 52 1.93 3.27 -5.71
N ASN A 53 1.17 3.30 -4.60
CA ASN A 53 -0.09 4.05 -4.56
C ASN A 53 0.13 5.57 -4.67
N VAL A 54 1.31 6.08 -4.29
CA VAL A 54 1.67 7.52 -4.45
C VAL A 54 1.72 7.93 -5.93
N THR A 55 1.96 6.98 -6.86
CA THR A 55 2.07 7.26 -8.30
C THR A 55 0.73 7.20 -9.06
N SER A 56 -0.37 6.72 -8.47
CA SER A 56 -1.67 6.60 -9.18
C SER A 56 -2.46 7.92 -9.31
N ARG A 57 -1.78 9.08 -9.27
CA ARG A 57 -2.41 10.34 -9.68
C ARG A 57 -2.64 10.47 -11.19
N PHE A 58 -2.34 9.42 -11.97
CA PHE A 58 -2.77 9.38 -13.36
C PHE A 58 -4.08 8.59 -13.50
N SER A 59 -5.08 9.35 -13.93
CA SER A 59 -6.45 8.96 -14.29
C SER A 59 -7.42 8.76 -13.14
N GLU A 60 -8.17 9.83 -12.83
CA GLU A 60 -9.56 9.93 -13.26
C GLU A 60 -10.12 11.31 -12.89
N LYS A 61 -9.70 12.34 -13.65
CA LYS A 61 -10.66 13.36 -14.08
C LYS A 61 -10.86 13.14 -15.57
N THR A 62 -11.72 12.19 -15.88
CA THR A 62 -12.49 12.13 -17.12
C THR A 62 -13.02 13.53 -17.43
N THR A 63 -12.66 14.01 -18.62
CA THR A 63 -13.52 14.78 -19.54
C THR A 63 -14.34 15.90 -18.93
N GLU A 64 -13.84 17.14 -18.99
CA GLU A 64 -14.68 18.34 -19.06
C GLU A 64 -13.81 19.55 -19.47
N ASN A 65 -14.00 20.01 -20.71
CA ASN A 65 -13.67 21.36 -21.21
C ASN A 65 -12.18 21.75 -21.41
N GLN A 66 -11.56 21.29 -22.50
CA GLN A 66 -10.62 22.13 -23.26
C GLN A 66 -10.80 21.89 -24.77
N GLU A 67 -12.02 22.14 -25.24
CA GLU A 67 -12.25 22.52 -26.63
C GLU A 67 -12.64 24.01 -26.60
N LYS A 68 -11.63 24.88 -26.58
CA LYS A 68 -11.70 26.21 -27.19
C LYS A 68 -10.37 26.93 -27.13
N ASN A 69 -9.98 27.41 -28.31
CA ASN A 69 -9.01 28.45 -28.59
C ASN A 69 -7.58 27.98 -28.86
N GLU A 70 -7.43 27.16 -29.89
CA GLU A 70 -6.56 27.61 -30.99
C GLU A 70 -7.44 28.42 -31.95
N GLU A 71 -6.83 29.46 -32.54
CA GLU A 71 -7.32 30.36 -33.60
C GLU A 71 -8.00 31.68 -33.17
N GLU A 72 -7.27 32.75 -33.54
CA GLU A 72 -7.57 34.20 -33.64
C GLU A 72 -7.33 35.13 -32.43
#